data_AF-A0A4Q1HIU3-F1
#
_entry.id   AF-A0A4Q1HIU3-F1
#
_cell.length_a   1.000
_cell.length_b   1.000
_cell.length_c   1.000
_cell.angle_alpha   90.00
_cell.angle_beta   90.00
_cell.angle_gamma   90.00
#
_symmetry.space_group_name_H-M   'P 1'
#
loop_
_entity.id
_entity.type
_entity.pdbx_description
1 polymer ?
#
loop_
_entity_poly.entity_id
_entity_poly.type
_entity_poly.pdbx_seq_one_letter_code
_entity_poly.pdbx_strand_id
1 'polypeptide(L)'
;MKPTDQPRFSALISDVFAFYRQDASKFAMNVWWQAMQPFDLAAVAEALNRHCVNPDSGQFMPKPADVVKMLRGSSQDSALVAWSKVDKAVRQVGTYQTVAFDDAVIHRVIEEMGGWIALGEKTERDWPFVAKEFENRYRGYAMRNETPEHSKVLIGITDANNQKQGFKSTAPVLIGDASSAKRVLLSGSDKPAIGFQRLDAGGTATYEIPLEKLS
;
A
#
# COMPACT_ATOMS: atom_id res chain seq x y z
N MET A 1 16.19 5.36 -10.48
CA MET A 1 17.51 5.70 -11.05
C MET A 1 18.19 4.43 -11.53
N LYS A 2 18.87 4.51 -12.67
CA LYS A 2 19.62 3.39 -13.28
C LYS A 2 21.07 3.42 -12.79
N PRO A 3 21.83 2.32 -12.84
CA PRO A 3 23.25 2.31 -12.46
C PRO A 3 24.10 3.38 -13.20
N THR A 4 23.71 3.73 -14.43
CA THR A 4 24.34 4.79 -15.22
C THR A 4 24.20 6.19 -14.62
N ASP A 5 23.23 6.42 -13.73
CA ASP A 5 23.00 7.70 -13.07
C ASP A 5 23.94 7.92 -11.87
N GLN A 6 24.65 6.87 -11.42
CA GLN A 6 25.46 6.88 -10.20
C GLN A 6 26.55 7.97 -10.15
N PRO A 7 27.29 8.28 -11.24
CA PRO A 7 28.27 9.36 -11.21
C PRO A 7 27.62 10.73 -11.02
N ARG A 8 26.51 10.98 -11.72
CA ARG A 8 25.77 12.25 -11.65
C ARG A 8 25.10 12.43 -10.29
N PHE A 9 24.54 11.34 -9.75
CA PHE A 9 24.00 11.32 -8.39
C PHE A 9 25.07 11.59 -7.34
N SER A 10 26.24 10.97 -7.47
CA SER A 10 27.35 11.16 -6.52
C SER A 10 27.81 12.62 -6.50
N ALA A 11 27.97 13.24 -7.67
CA ALA A 11 28.31 14.66 -7.78
C ALA A 11 27.26 15.55 -7.10
N LEU A 12 25.97 15.32 -7.39
CA LEU A 12 24.86 16.06 -6.78
C LEU A 12 24.86 15.98 -5.25
N ILE A 13 25.02 14.78 -4.68
CA ILE A 13 25.06 14.62 -3.22
C ILE A 13 26.31 15.28 -2.64
N SER A 14 27.47 15.16 -3.29
CA SER A 14 28.68 15.87 -2.86
C SER A 14 28.49 17.38 -2.82
N ASP A 15 27.80 17.96 -3.82
CA ASP A 15 27.48 19.39 -3.86
C ASP A 15 26.55 19.80 -2.70
N VAL A 16 25.55 18.96 -2.36
CA VAL A 16 24.67 19.20 -1.21
C VAL A 16 25.46 19.15 0.10
N PHE A 17 26.33 18.16 0.29
CA PHE A 17 27.21 18.08 1.47
C PHE A 17 28.10 19.32 1.58
N ALA A 18 28.70 19.75 0.47
CA ALA A 18 29.54 20.95 0.41
C ALA A 18 28.75 22.23 0.75
N PHE A 19 27.50 22.37 0.27
CA PHE A 19 26.61 23.48 0.61
C PHE A 19 26.39 23.60 2.13
N TYR A 20 26.25 22.47 2.82
CA TYR A 20 26.12 22.40 4.27
C TYR A 20 27.46 22.37 5.03
N ARG A 21 28.60 22.52 4.32
CA ARG A 21 29.96 22.45 4.87
C ARG A 21 30.24 21.13 5.62
N GLN A 22 29.72 20.03 5.11
CA GLN A 22 29.94 18.69 5.64
C GLN A 22 30.66 17.81 4.62
N ASP A 23 31.35 16.78 5.10
CA ASP A 23 31.98 15.77 4.25
C ASP A 23 31.10 14.53 4.12
N ALA A 24 31.00 14.01 2.90
CA ALA A 24 30.28 12.78 2.63
C ALA A 24 31.19 11.56 2.87
N SER A 25 30.91 10.78 3.90
CA SER A 25 31.57 9.47 4.06
C SER A 25 31.10 8.49 2.98
N LYS A 26 31.94 7.49 2.66
CA LYS A 26 31.54 6.39 1.74
C LYS A 26 30.25 5.71 2.18
N PHE A 27 30.07 5.53 3.49
CA PHE A 27 28.84 4.98 4.06
C PHE A 27 27.64 5.88 3.76
N ALA A 28 27.74 7.19 3.99
CA ALA A 28 26.66 8.12 3.73
C ALA A 28 26.25 8.12 2.25
N MET A 29 27.22 8.15 1.32
CA MET A 29 26.97 8.08 -0.12
C MET A 29 26.22 6.80 -0.52
N ASN A 30 26.57 5.66 0.08
CA ASN A 30 25.88 4.39 -0.16
C ASN A 30 24.44 4.41 0.33
N VAL A 31 24.19 4.94 1.54
CA VAL A 31 22.83 5.07 2.09
C VAL A 31 21.97 5.98 1.22
N TRP A 32 22.52 7.12 0.80
CA TRP A 32 21.86 8.05 -0.13
C TRP A 32 21.51 7.37 -1.46
N TRP A 33 22.45 6.62 -2.05
CA TRP A 33 22.20 5.90 -3.30
C TRP A 33 21.07 4.88 -3.17
N GLN A 34 21.11 4.04 -2.14
CA GLN A 34 20.07 3.03 -1.90
C GLN A 34 18.70 3.66 -1.68
N ALA A 35 18.62 4.73 -0.87
CA ALA A 35 17.36 5.40 -0.57
C ALA A 35 16.74 6.07 -1.81
N MET A 36 17.58 6.60 -2.70
CA MET A 36 17.14 7.36 -3.88
C MET A 36 16.95 6.48 -5.13
N GLN A 37 17.49 5.26 -5.14
CA GLN A 37 17.41 4.32 -6.28
C GLN A 37 16.00 4.15 -6.87
N PRO A 38 14.90 4.12 -6.09
CA PRO A 38 13.55 3.97 -6.64
C PRO A 38 13.03 5.17 -7.44
N PHE A 39 13.65 6.35 -7.31
CA PHE A 39 13.15 7.61 -7.89
C PHE A 39 13.97 8.04 -9.11
N ASP A 40 13.47 9.00 -9.88
CA ASP A 40 14.22 9.59 -11.00
C ASP A 40 15.23 10.64 -10.53
N LEU A 41 16.43 10.68 -11.14
CA LEU A 41 17.50 11.61 -10.75
C LEU A 41 17.03 13.08 -10.78
N ALA A 42 16.24 13.45 -11.80
CA ALA A 42 15.70 14.80 -11.92
C ALA A 42 14.75 15.15 -10.76
N ALA A 43 13.90 14.21 -10.35
CA ALA A 43 13.01 14.41 -9.21
C ALA A 43 13.80 14.54 -7.90
N VAL A 44 14.83 13.73 -7.71
CA VAL A 44 15.72 13.80 -6.54
C VAL A 44 16.44 15.15 -6.46
N ALA A 45 16.99 15.63 -7.57
CA ALA A 45 17.65 16.93 -7.65
C ALA A 45 16.69 18.08 -7.30
N GLU A 46 15.48 18.05 -7.82
CA GLU A 46 14.46 19.04 -7.52
C GLU A 46 14.03 19.00 -6.04
N ALA A 47 13.86 17.81 -5.45
CA ALA A 47 13.53 17.67 -4.04
C ALA A 47 14.63 18.20 -3.12
N LEU A 48 15.90 17.93 -3.44
CA LEU A 48 17.05 18.47 -2.72
C LEU A 48 17.12 20.00 -2.83
N ASN A 49 16.94 20.55 -4.04
CA ASN A 49 16.94 22.00 -4.26
C ASN A 49 15.82 22.68 -3.45
N ARG A 50 14.59 22.13 -3.49
CA ARG A 50 13.46 22.60 -2.68
C ARG A 50 13.75 22.57 -1.18
N HIS A 51 14.48 21.58 -0.68
CA HIS A 51 14.89 21.55 0.72
C HIS A 51 15.89 22.66 1.04
N CYS A 52 16.92 22.84 0.20
CA CYS A 52 17.95 23.86 0.43
C CYS A 52 17.39 25.29 0.50
N VAL A 53 16.31 25.58 -0.22
CA VAL A 53 15.66 26.91 -0.23
C VAL A 53 14.46 27.01 0.72
N ASN A 54 14.18 25.98 1.52
CA ASN A 54 13.09 25.99 2.49
C ASN A 54 13.52 26.78 3.76
N PRO A 55 12.85 27.88 4.12
CA PRO A 55 13.24 28.68 5.29
C PRO A 55 13.06 27.96 6.63
N ASP A 56 12.17 26.97 6.72
CA ASP A 56 11.86 26.27 7.96
C ASP A 56 12.78 25.06 8.20
N SER A 57 13.10 24.30 7.14
CA SER A 57 13.87 23.05 7.25
C SER A 57 15.24 23.10 6.58
N GLY A 58 15.47 24.05 5.68
CA GLY A 58 16.67 24.13 4.83
C GLY A 58 17.93 24.58 5.57
N GLN A 59 17.81 25.04 6.82
CA GLN A 59 18.94 25.40 7.68
C GLN A 59 19.85 24.20 8.04
N PHE A 60 19.32 22.98 7.99
CA PHE A 60 20.08 21.75 8.30
C PHE A 60 20.15 20.84 7.08
N MET A 61 21.26 20.09 7.01
CA MET A 61 21.43 19.08 5.98
C MET A 61 20.28 18.05 6.06
N PRO A 62 19.59 17.76 4.95
CA PRO A 62 18.52 16.79 4.95
C PRO A 62 19.07 15.39 5.20
N LYS A 63 18.31 14.55 5.90
CA LYS A 63 18.54 13.10 5.88
C LYS A 63 17.96 12.52 4.59
N PRO A 64 18.46 11.37 4.11
CA PRO A 64 17.84 10.67 2.98
C PRO A 64 16.33 10.49 3.14
N ALA A 65 15.87 10.18 4.36
CA ALA A 65 14.44 10.01 4.68
C ALA A 65 13.60 11.28 4.45
N ASP A 66 14.15 12.47 4.69
CA ASP A 66 13.44 13.74 4.47
C ASP A 66 13.16 13.95 2.98
N VAL A 67 14.16 13.64 2.14
CA VAL A 67 14.02 13.71 0.68
C VAL A 67 13.09 12.62 0.16
N VAL A 68 13.15 11.39 0.70
CA VAL A 68 12.18 10.33 0.39
C VAL A 68 10.75 10.79 0.68
N LYS A 69 10.52 11.44 1.83
CA LYS A 69 9.23 11.99 2.21
C LYS A 69 8.77 13.09 1.24
N MET A 70 9.67 13.97 0.79
CA MET A 70 9.34 15.00 -0.22
C MET A 70 8.99 14.40 -1.59
N LEU A 71 9.69 13.33 -1.98
CA LEU A 71 9.49 12.65 -3.27
C LEU A 71 8.21 11.82 -3.31
N ARG A 72 7.85 11.15 -2.21
CA ARG A 72 6.64 10.32 -2.12
C ARG A 72 5.39 11.11 -1.71
N GLY A 73 5.55 12.32 -1.20
CA GLY A 73 4.52 13.00 -0.41
C GLY A 73 4.47 12.46 1.02
N SER A 74 3.70 13.10 1.90
CA SER A 74 3.49 12.52 3.23
C SER A 74 2.65 11.25 3.12
N SER A 75 2.81 10.31 4.07
CA SER A 75 1.93 9.13 4.11
C SER A 75 0.45 9.49 4.30
N GLN A 76 0.18 10.68 4.83
CA GLN A 76 -1.16 11.23 4.94
C GLN A 76 -1.70 11.68 3.57
N ASP A 77 -0.89 12.34 2.75
CA ASP A 77 -1.29 12.75 1.40
C ASP A 77 -1.56 11.53 0.51
N SER A 78 -0.71 10.50 0.58
CA SER A 78 -0.92 9.27 -0.18
C SER A 78 -2.17 8.52 0.27
N ALA A 79 -2.46 8.49 1.58
CA ALA A 79 -3.69 7.89 2.11
C ALA A 79 -4.95 8.62 1.63
N LEU A 80 -4.95 9.96 1.62
CA LEU A 80 -6.06 10.77 1.11
C LEU A 80 -6.30 10.55 -0.39
N VAL A 81 -5.22 10.45 -1.18
CA VAL A 81 -5.31 10.14 -2.61
C VAL A 81 -5.85 8.73 -2.84
N ALA A 82 -5.36 7.74 -2.09
CA ALA A 82 -5.86 6.36 -2.15
C ALA A 82 -7.33 6.29 -1.78
N TRP A 83 -7.75 6.94 -0.69
CA TRP A 83 -9.15 7.01 -0.27
C TRP A 83 -10.03 7.69 -1.34
N SER A 84 -9.56 8.78 -1.94
CA SER A 84 -10.28 9.47 -3.01
C SER A 84 -10.56 8.57 -4.22
N LYS A 85 -9.67 7.62 -4.53
CA LYS A 85 -9.91 6.60 -5.56
C LYS A 85 -10.99 5.62 -5.13
N VAL A 86 -10.96 5.14 -3.89
CA VAL A 86 -11.96 4.22 -3.33
C VAL A 86 -13.34 4.87 -3.32
N ASP A 87 -13.45 6.11 -2.82
CA ASP A 87 -14.71 6.86 -2.78
C ASP A 87 -15.32 7.03 -4.16
N LYS A 88 -14.53 7.50 -5.13
CA LYS A 88 -14.99 7.63 -6.52
C LYS A 88 -15.39 6.29 -7.12
N ALA A 89 -14.63 5.23 -6.88
CA ALA A 89 -14.95 3.90 -7.40
C ALA A 89 -16.28 3.39 -6.83
N VAL A 90 -16.52 3.52 -5.52
CA VAL A 90 -17.78 3.11 -4.91
C VAL A 90 -18.95 3.92 -5.48
N ARG A 91 -18.79 5.25 -5.60
CA ARG A 91 -19.86 6.15 -6.07
C ARG A 91 -20.17 6.03 -7.56
N GLN A 92 -19.19 5.68 -8.40
CA GLN A 92 -19.35 5.66 -9.86
C GLN A 92 -19.48 4.24 -10.45
N VAL A 93 -18.74 3.27 -9.93
CA VAL A 93 -18.72 1.89 -10.44
C VAL A 93 -19.67 1.00 -9.62
N GLY A 94 -19.77 1.26 -8.32
CA GLY A 94 -20.53 0.44 -7.38
C GLY A 94 -19.87 -0.90 -7.06
N THR A 95 -20.42 -1.61 -6.08
CA THR A 95 -19.84 -2.87 -5.56
C THR A 95 -20.34 -4.13 -6.27
N TYR A 96 -21.19 -3.97 -7.29
CA TYR A 96 -21.67 -5.07 -8.13
C TYR A 96 -20.57 -5.61 -9.05
N GLN A 97 -19.71 -4.73 -9.55
CA GLN A 97 -18.65 -5.06 -10.47
C GLN A 97 -17.35 -5.38 -9.73
N THR A 98 -16.60 -6.35 -10.25
CA THR A 98 -15.24 -6.64 -9.80
C THR A 98 -14.30 -5.53 -10.25
N VAL A 99 -13.41 -5.09 -9.36
CA VAL A 99 -12.49 -3.97 -9.62
C VAL A 99 -11.04 -4.34 -9.33
N ALA A 100 -10.12 -3.65 -9.98
CA ALA A 100 -8.69 -3.70 -9.67
C ALA A 100 -8.12 -2.27 -9.60
N PHE A 101 -7.70 -1.86 -8.41
CA PHE A 101 -6.99 -0.61 -8.20
C PHE A 101 -5.53 -0.70 -8.66
N ASP A 102 -4.98 0.46 -8.99
CA ASP A 102 -3.58 0.69 -9.38
C ASP A 102 -2.56 0.63 -8.24
N ASP A 103 -3.02 0.36 -7.02
CA ASP A 103 -2.20 0.23 -5.82
C ASP A 103 -2.62 -1.00 -5.00
N ALA A 104 -1.68 -1.93 -4.80
CA ALA A 104 -1.88 -3.16 -4.04
C ALA A 104 -2.25 -2.93 -2.56
N VAL A 105 -1.80 -1.82 -1.97
CA VAL A 105 -2.15 -1.48 -0.58
C VAL A 105 -3.64 -1.18 -0.46
N ILE A 106 -4.27 -0.61 -1.50
CA ILE A 106 -5.72 -0.37 -1.51
C ILE A 106 -6.48 -1.69 -1.42
N HIS A 107 -6.10 -2.69 -2.21
CA HIS A 107 -6.73 -4.02 -2.16
C HIS A 107 -6.59 -4.64 -0.79
N ARG A 108 -5.36 -4.64 -0.24
CA ARG A 108 -5.09 -5.18 1.08
C ARG A 108 -5.94 -4.53 2.16
N VAL A 109 -5.99 -3.20 2.20
CA VAL A 109 -6.74 -2.47 3.24
C VAL A 109 -8.24 -2.74 3.10
N ILE A 110 -8.76 -2.78 1.87
CA ILE A 110 -10.18 -3.09 1.64
C ILE A 110 -10.52 -4.50 2.14
N GLU A 111 -9.67 -5.50 1.87
CA GLU A 111 -9.87 -6.87 2.39
C GLU A 111 -9.91 -6.92 3.91
N GLU A 112 -8.98 -6.23 4.57
CA GLU A 112 -8.96 -6.15 6.04
C GLU A 112 -10.21 -5.45 6.62
N MET A 113 -10.83 -4.58 5.83
CA MET A 113 -12.08 -3.89 6.17
C MET A 113 -13.34 -4.70 5.79
N GLY A 114 -13.20 -5.96 5.37
CA GLY A 114 -14.31 -6.86 5.04
C GLY A 114 -14.56 -7.04 3.53
N GLY A 115 -13.71 -6.46 2.69
CA GLY A 115 -13.77 -6.61 1.24
C GLY A 115 -14.70 -5.61 0.54
N TRP A 116 -14.69 -5.68 -0.79
CA TRP A 116 -15.36 -4.69 -1.66
C TRP A 116 -16.88 -4.70 -1.56
N ILE A 117 -17.50 -5.87 -1.43
CA ILE A 117 -18.95 -5.98 -1.27
C ILE A 117 -19.40 -5.30 0.03
N ALA A 118 -18.67 -5.50 1.14
CA ALA A 118 -18.99 -4.94 2.45
C ALA A 118 -18.92 -3.40 2.50
N LEU A 119 -18.09 -2.77 1.66
CA LEU A 119 -18.06 -1.30 1.52
C LEU A 119 -19.39 -0.76 0.99
N GLY A 120 -20.08 -1.50 0.12
CA GLY A 120 -21.35 -1.10 -0.47
C GLY A 120 -22.53 -1.19 0.50
N GLU A 121 -22.35 -1.85 1.65
CA GLU A 121 -23.35 -1.96 2.71
C GLU A 121 -23.26 -0.79 3.71
N LYS A 122 -22.22 0.04 3.63
CA LYS A 122 -22.02 1.18 4.54
C LYS A 122 -22.91 2.35 4.15
N THR A 123 -23.40 3.07 5.16
CA THR A 123 -24.25 4.24 4.94
C THR A 123 -23.42 5.52 4.81
N GLU A 124 -24.02 6.60 4.28
CA GLU A 124 -23.37 7.93 4.25
C GLU A 124 -22.99 8.44 5.66
N ARG A 125 -23.68 7.97 6.71
CA ARG A 125 -23.33 8.29 8.11
C ARG A 125 -22.07 7.55 8.58
N ASP A 126 -21.85 6.34 8.08
CA ASP A 126 -20.67 5.53 8.41
C ASP A 126 -19.45 5.96 7.59
N TRP A 127 -19.68 6.57 6.42
CA TRP A 127 -18.66 6.88 5.43
C TRP A 127 -17.44 7.65 5.98
N PRO A 128 -17.59 8.67 6.86
CA PRO A 128 -16.44 9.34 7.46
C PRO A 128 -15.59 8.43 8.36
N PHE A 129 -16.21 7.45 9.03
CA PHE A 129 -15.50 6.49 9.87
C PHE A 129 -14.77 5.46 9.03
N VAL A 130 -15.41 4.99 7.95
CA VAL A 130 -14.79 4.10 6.95
C VAL A 130 -13.57 4.78 6.34
N ALA A 131 -13.68 6.05 5.95
CA ALA A 131 -12.57 6.86 5.43
C ALA A 131 -11.39 6.88 6.42
N LYS A 132 -11.68 7.24 7.68
CA LYS A 132 -10.65 7.35 8.72
C LYS A 132 -9.99 6.01 9.04
N GLU A 133 -10.75 4.92 9.06
CA GLU A 133 -10.21 3.58 9.27
C GLU A 133 -9.31 3.16 8.10
N PHE A 134 -9.76 3.38 6.86
CA PHE A 134 -8.97 3.13 5.66
C PHE A 134 -7.66 3.90 5.67
N GLU A 135 -7.72 5.22 5.87
CA GLU A 135 -6.54 6.09 5.88
C GLU A 135 -5.52 5.66 6.94
N ASN A 136 -5.97 5.29 8.14
CA ASN A 136 -5.09 4.82 9.21
C ASN A 136 -4.38 3.52 8.86
N ARG A 137 -5.10 2.54 8.30
CA ARG A 137 -4.53 1.25 7.87
C ARG A 137 -3.56 1.43 6.70
N TYR A 138 -3.97 2.21 5.69
CA TYR A 138 -3.15 2.53 4.52
C TYR A 138 -1.83 3.19 4.91
N ARG A 139 -1.88 4.18 5.82
CA ARG A 139 -0.69 4.85 6.36
C ARG A 139 0.30 3.87 6.99
N GLY A 140 -0.20 2.85 7.69
CA GLY A 140 0.64 1.80 8.28
C GLY A 140 1.50 1.09 7.24
N TYR A 141 0.91 0.69 6.11
CA TYR A 141 1.63 0.06 5.01
C TYR A 141 2.54 1.04 4.27
N ALA A 142 2.05 2.24 3.96
CA ALA A 142 2.81 3.28 3.27
C ALA A 142 4.09 3.66 4.05
N MET A 143 4.02 3.72 5.38
CA MET A 143 5.17 4.04 6.24
C MET A 143 6.24 2.94 6.23
N ARG A 144 5.86 1.66 6.06
CA ARG A 144 6.81 0.54 5.99
C ARG A 144 7.36 0.30 4.59
N ASN A 145 6.82 0.98 3.57
CA ASN A 145 7.12 0.74 2.16
C ASN A 145 7.03 -0.75 1.80
N GLU A 146 6.06 -1.44 2.41
CA GLU A 146 5.82 -2.86 2.26
C GLU A 146 4.79 -3.07 1.15
N THR A 147 5.02 -4.07 0.28
CA THR A 147 3.99 -4.54 -0.65
C THR A 147 3.32 -5.76 -0.01
N PRO A 148 2.13 -5.60 0.60
CA PRO A 148 1.49 -6.71 1.29
C PRO A 148 1.01 -7.76 0.30
N GLU A 149 0.78 -8.99 0.79
CA GLU A 149 -0.04 -9.96 0.07
C GLU A 149 -1.44 -9.37 -0.14
N HIS A 150 -1.91 -9.40 -1.38
CA HIS A 150 -3.15 -8.78 -1.82
C HIS A 150 -3.86 -9.67 -2.85
N SER A 151 -5.18 -9.59 -2.93
CA SER A 151 -5.91 -10.18 -4.05
C SER A 151 -5.55 -9.55 -5.39
N LYS A 152 -5.72 -10.33 -6.45
CA LYS A 152 -5.61 -9.83 -7.84
C LYS A 152 -6.69 -8.80 -8.16
N VAL A 153 -7.88 -9.03 -7.62
CA VAL A 153 -9.09 -8.26 -7.87
C VAL A 153 -9.95 -8.26 -6.62
N LEU A 154 -10.68 -7.18 -6.44
CA LEU A 154 -11.72 -7.07 -5.44
C LEU A 154 -13.05 -7.51 -6.05
N ILE A 155 -13.49 -8.72 -5.71
CA ILE A 155 -14.65 -9.39 -6.30
C ILE A 155 -15.94 -8.63 -5.98
N GLY A 156 -16.70 -8.31 -7.02
CA GLY A 156 -18.04 -7.71 -6.90
C GLY A 156 -19.14 -8.75 -6.76
N ILE A 157 -20.36 -8.29 -6.43
CA ILE A 157 -21.53 -9.15 -6.19
C ILE A 157 -21.82 -10.08 -7.37
N THR A 158 -21.73 -9.58 -8.60
CA THR A 158 -22.04 -10.35 -9.82
C THR A 158 -21.08 -11.53 -9.98
N ASP A 159 -19.77 -11.29 -9.87
CA ASP A 159 -18.78 -12.35 -10.04
C ASP A 159 -18.76 -13.31 -8.86
N ALA A 160 -19.02 -12.84 -7.63
CA ALA A 160 -19.19 -13.71 -6.47
C ALA A 160 -20.34 -14.71 -6.68
N ASN A 161 -21.45 -14.26 -7.28
CA ASN A 161 -22.58 -15.14 -7.62
C ASN A 161 -22.26 -16.07 -8.79
N ASN A 162 -21.61 -15.56 -9.84
CA ASN A 162 -21.20 -16.36 -11.00
C ASN A 162 -20.25 -17.50 -10.59
N GLN A 163 -19.26 -17.21 -9.76
CA GLN A 163 -18.30 -18.21 -9.26
C GLN A 163 -19.00 -19.31 -8.45
N LYS A 164 -19.96 -18.95 -7.57
CA LYS A 164 -20.76 -19.93 -6.83
C LYS A 164 -21.57 -20.87 -7.74
N GLN A 165 -22.00 -20.37 -8.89
CA GLN A 165 -22.80 -21.10 -9.87
C GLN A 165 -21.96 -21.76 -10.98
N GLY A 166 -20.63 -21.62 -10.94
CA GLY A 166 -19.72 -22.18 -11.94
C GLY A 166 -19.65 -21.42 -13.28
N PHE A 167 -20.18 -20.19 -13.34
CA PHE A 167 -20.10 -19.33 -14.52
C PHE A 167 -18.76 -18.58 -14.58
N LYS A 168 -18.38 -18.14 -15.80
CA LYS A 168 -17.15 -17.37 -16.02
C LYS A 168 -17.24 -16.00 -15.35
N SER A 169 -16.15 -15.58 -14.69
CA SER A 169 -16.01 -14.23 -14.16
C SER A 169 -15.86 -13.20 -15.27
N THR A 170 -16.35 -11.99 -15.00
CA THR A 170 -16.27 -10.84 -15.90
C THR A 170 -14.89 -10.19 -15.81
N ALA A 171 -14.48 -9.46 -16.85
CA ALA A 171 -13.25 -8.67 -16.78
C ALA A 171 -13.39 -7.56 -15.73
N PRO A 172 -12.38 -7.35 -14.86
CA PRO A 172 -12.45 -6.34 -13.81
C PRO A 172 -12.35 -4.92 -14.38
N VAL A 173 -13.01 -3.97 -13.71
CA VAL A 173 -12.84 -2.54 -13.98
C VAL A 173 -11.54 -2.06 -13.36
N LEU A 174 -10.65 -1.47 -14.17
CA LEU A 174 -9.38 -0.93 -13.70
C LEU A 174 -9.58 0.48 -13.13
N ILE A 175 -9.14 0.73 -11.91
CA ILE A 175 -9.29 2.02 -11.21
C ILE A 175 -7.93 2.69 -11.06
N GLY A 176 -7.82 3.94 -11.51
CA GLY A 176 -6.58 4.72 -11.50
C GLY A 176 -5.75 4.53 -12.77
N ASP A 177 -4.43 4.41 -12.63
CA ASP A 177 -3.55 4.13 -13.78
C ASP A 177 -3.71 2.69 -14.27
N ALA A 178 -4.20 2.52 -15.50
CA ALA A 178 -4.52 1.21 -16.05
C ALA A 178 -3.30 0.28 -16.16
N SER A 179 -2.11 0.82 -16.43
CA SER A 179 -0.88 0.01 -16.52
C SER A 179 -0.47 -0.53 -15.15
N SER A 180 -0.58 0.31 -14.11
CA SER A 180 -0.29 -0.07 -12.73
C SER A 180 -1.34 -1.02 -12.16
N ALA A 181 -2.63 -0.82 -12.46
CA ALA A 181 -3.69 -1.76 -12.08
C ALA A 181 -3.48 -3.16 -12.70
N LYS A 182 -3.02 -3.22 -13.96
CA LYS A 182 -2.61 -4.49 -14.58
C LYS A 182 -1.44 -5.15 -13.87
N ARG A 183 -0.45 -4.36 -13.40
CA ARG A 183 0.67 -4.90 -12.61
C ARG A 183 0.19 -5.49 -11.29
N VAL A 184 -0.70 -4.80 -10.57
CA VAL A 184 -1.31 -5.29 -9.33
C VAL A 184 -2.06 -6.60 -9.58
N LEU A 185 -2.84 -6.67 -10.66
CA LEU A 185 -3.58 -7.88 -11.04
C LEU A 185 -2.64 -9.07 -11.31
N LEU A 186 -1.47 -8.82 -11.91
CA LEU A 186 -0.48 -9.85 -12.19
C LEU A 186 0.31 -10.28 -10.94
N SER A 187 0.51 -9.38 -9.97
CA SER A 187 1.24 -9.66 -8.72
C SER A 187 0.37 -10.23 -7.60
N GLY A 188 -0.97 -10.10 -7.71
CA GLY A 188 -1.89 -10.55 -6.69
C GLY A 188 -2.00 -12.08 -6.59
N SER A 189 -2.46 -12.54 -5.43
CA SER A 189 -2.68 -13.96 -5.11
C SER A 189 -4.17 -14.27 -4.99
N ASP A 190 -4.55 -15.52 -5.23
CA ASP A 190 -5.92 -16.02 -4.95
C ASP A 190 -6.02 -16.63 -3.53
N LYS A 191 -4.92 -16.61 -2.77
CA LYS A 191 -4.87 -17.21 -1.42
C LYS A 191 -5.43 -16.25 -0.37
N PRO A 192 -6.23 -16.73 0.59
CA PRO A 192 -6.57 -15.94 1.76
C PRO A 192 -5.28 -15.58 2.50
N ALA A 193 -5.12 -14.31 2.85
CA ALA A 193 -3.89 -13.80 3.46
C ALA A 193 -3.65 -14.26 4.91
N ILE A 194 -4.58 -15.04 5.48
CA ILE A 194 -4.41 -15.75 6.75
C ILE A 194 -4.71 -17.22 6.47
N GLY A 195 -3.79 -18.10 6.83
CA GLY A 195 -3.99 -19.54 6.76
C GLY A 195 -5.04 -19.97 7.78
N PHE A 196 -6.25 -20.28 7.32
CA PHE A 196 -7.28 -20.89 8.14
C PHE A 196 -7.15 -22.42 8.04
N GLN A 197 -6.76 -23.07 9.12
CA GLN A 197 -6.82 -24.53 9.22
C GLN A 197 -8.16 -24.91 9.83
N ARG A 198 -8.99 -25.63 9.08
CA ARG A 198 -10.20 -26.23 9.65
C ARG A 198 -9.79 -27.45 10.46
N LEU A 199 -10.35 -27.57 11.67
CA LEU A 199 -10.26 -28.82 12.43
C LEU A 199 -11.16 -29.84 11.73
N ASP A 200 -10.58 -30.96 11.28
CA ASP A 200 -11.36 -32.05 10.70
C ASP A 200 -12.28 -32.66 11.77
N ALA A 201 -13.51 -33.02 11.37
CA ALA A 201 -14.56 -33.57 12.23
C ALA A 201 -14.28 -34.98 12.80
N GLY A 202 -13.01 -35.39 12.90
CA GLY A 202 -12.57 -36.63 13.53
C GLY A 202 -12.05 -36.46 14.97
N GLY A 203 -12.00 -35.23 15.48
CA GLY A 203 -11.49 -34.91 16.81
C GLY A 203 -12.59 -34.67 17.85
N THR A 204 -13.60 -35.54 17.95
CA THR A 204 -14.40 -35.58 19.18
C THR A 204 -13.53 -36.20 20.27
N ALA A 205 -12.82 -35.34 21.02
CA ALA A 205 -12.31 -35.73 22.33
C ALA A 205 -13.53 -36.16 23.16
N THR A 206 -13.71 -37.47 23.32
CA THR A 206 -14.55 -38.04 24.36
C THR A 206 -14.01 -37.52 25.68
N TYR A 207 -14.66 -36.49 26.23
CA TYR A 207 -14.47 -36.13 27.63
C TYR A 207 -15.10 -37.26 28.46
N GLU A 208 -14.32 -38.29 28.76
CA GLU A 208 -14.65 -39.22 29.84
C GLU A 208 -14.58 -38.41 31.14
N ILE A 209 -15.73 -38.21 31.76
CA ILE A 209 -15.84 -37.67 33.12
C ILE A 209 -15.40 -38.81 34.06
N PRO A 210 -14.31 -38.68 34.84
CA PRO A 210 -13.92 -39.72 35.78
C PRO A 210 -14.96 -39.81 36.91
N LEU A 211 -15.64 -40.95 37.03
CA LEU A 211 -16.56 -41.28 38.12
C LEU A 211 -15.82 -41.66 39.41
N GLU A 212 -14.95 -40.77 39.89
CA GLU A 212 -14.38 -40.87 41.23
C GLU A 212 -14.58 -39.55 41.98
N LYS A 213 -15.80 -39.34 42.46
CA LYS A 213 -16.18 -38.53 43.63
C LYS A 213 -17.68 -38.64 43.94
N LEU A 214 -18.18 -39.87 44.03
CA LEU A 214 -19.41 -40.19 44.73
C LEU A 214 -19.16 -41.40 45.64
N SER A 215 -18.50 -41.12 46.77
CA SER A 215 -18.61 -41.89 48.02
C SER A 215 -18.25 -40.97 49.18
#